data_AF-A0AAV3Q977-F1
#
_entry.id   AF-A0AAV3Q977-F1
#
_cell.length_a   1.000
_cell.length_b   1.000
_cell.length_c   1.000
_cell.angle_alpha   90.00
_cell.angle_beta   90.00
_cell.angle_gamma   90.00
#
_symmetry.space_group_name_H-M   'P 1'
#
loop_
_entity.id
_entity.type
_entity.pdbx_description
1 polymer ?
#
loop_
_entity_poly.entity_id
_entity_poly.type
_entity_poly.pdbx_seq_one_letter_code
_entity_poly.pdbx_strand_id
1 'polypeptide(L)'
;MSLNTMGIEHRFSPVCYPQYNGQVEVLNKTIFLGIKKNLLESGAKWYEELDRVLWYYRTTSSSATGETPFSLVYGTEVVLPLEMCLPNIRQIGFEEYHNNTRMRELFDLEDEGRDRAIAKMKKNKQAMARFYNRRVKNRQFVAGHLVLRMIKATRAKDVNKLNPK
;
A
#
# COMPACT_ATOMS: atom_id res chain seq x y z
N MET A 1 12.46 -1.30 -25.55
CA MET A 1 11.01 -1.50 -25.31
C MET A 1 10.46 -0.27 -24.62
N SER A 2 9.37 0.33 -25.13
CA SER A 2 8.74 1.50 -24.52
C SER A 2 7.49 1.09 -23.73
N LEU A 3 7.10 1.82 -22.69
CA LEU A 3 5.93 1.48 -21.85
C LEU A 3 4.63 1.28 -22.67
N ASN A 4 4.46 2.07 -23.73
CA ASN A 4 3.32 1.95 -24.64
C ASN A 4 3.27 0.61 -25.38
N THR A 5 4.43 0.00 -25.68
CA THR A 5 4.48 -1.34 -26.32
C THR A 5 4.01 -2.46 -25.39
N MET A 6 3.95 -2.21 -24.08
CA MET A 6 3.43 -3.14 -23.08
C MET A 6 1.99 -2.81 -22.64
N GLY A 7 1.34 -1.83 -23.27
CA GLY A 7 0.00 -1.38 -22.86
C GLY A 7 -0.03 -0.65 -21.51
N ILE A 8 1.12 -0.14 -21.03
CA ILE A 8 1.23 0.52 -19.73
C ILE A 8 1.08 2.04 -19.90
N GLU A 9 0.06 2.61 -19.25
CA GLU A 9 -0.13 4.06 -19.17
C GLU A 9 0.75 4.65 -18.06
N HIS A 10 1.70 5.53 -18.42
CA HIS A 10 2.53 6.22 -17.44
C HIS A 10 1.82 7.46 -16.89
N ARG A 11 1.55 7.47 -15.58
CA ARG A 11 0.93 8.61 -14.88
C ARG A 11 1.93 9.33 -13.97
N PHE A 12 2.06 10.64 -14.17
CA PHE A 12 2.94 11.49 -13.37
C PHE A 12 2.21 12.10 -12.18
N SER A 13 2.87 12.10 -11.02
CA SER A 13 2.42 12.86 -9.86
C SER A 13 2.84 14.34 -10.00
N PRO A 14 1.99 15.30 -9.60
CA PRO A 14 2.38 16.70 -9.63
C PRO A 14 3.46 17.00 -8.58
N VAL A 15 4.42 17.86 -8.94
CA VAL A 15 5.72 18.10 -8.28
C VAL A 15 5.64 18.54 -6.80
N CYS A 16 4.45 18.88 -6.27
CA CYS A 16 4.28 19.34 -4.89
C CYS A 16 3.10 18.75 -4.13
N TYR A 17 2.56 17.64 -4.62
CA TYR A 17 1.48 16.95 -3.92
C TYR A 17 1.92 15.51 -3.64
N PRO A 18 2.78 15.28 -2.63
CA PRO A 18 3.18 13.93 -2.21
C PRO A 18 1.97 13.04 -1.88
N GLN A 19 0.85 13.65 -1.47
CA GLN A 19 -0.41 12.94 -1.22
C GLN A 19 -0.94 12.21 -2.45
N TYR A 20 -0.55 12.61 -3.67
CA TYR A 20 -0.95 11.92 -4.91
C TYR A 20 -0.39 10.49 -4.95
N ASN A 21 0.81 10.27 -4.42
CA ASN A 21 1.43 8.95 -4.29
C ASN A 21 1.46 8.45 -2.83
N GLY A 22 0.57 8.97 -1.99
CA GLY A 22 0.62 8.76 -0.54
C GLY A 22 0.52 7.30 -0.09
N GLN A 23 -0.13 6.43 -0.87
CA GLN A 23 -0.17 4.99 -0.56
C GLN A 23 1.22 4.35 -0.65
N VAL A 24 1.98 4.67 -1.70
CA VAL A 24 3.35 4.19 -1.88
C VAL A 24 4.27 4.80 -0.82
N GLU A 25 4.08 6.08 -0.47
CA GLU A 25 4.86 6.71 0.60
C GLU A 25 4.65 6.04 1.96
N VAL A 26 3.39 5.72 2.31
CA VAL A 26 3.07 4.99 3.55
C VAL A 26 3.70 3.60 3.53
N LEU A 27 3.60 2.87 2.42
CA LEU A 27 4.24 1.57 2.24
C LEU A 27 5.76 1.65 2.43
N ASN A 28 6.41 2.56 1.71
CA ASN A 28 7.85 2.75 1.78
C ASN A 28 8.27 3.07 3.21
N LYS A 29 7.52 3.91 3.92
CA LYS A 29 7.79 4.22 5.33
C LYS A 29 7.72 2.97 6.21
N THR A 30 6.73 2.10 6.03
CA THR A 30 6.62 0.84 6.77
C THR A 30 7.82 -0.07 6.52
N ILE A 31 8.24 -0.21 5.25
CA ILE A 31 9.42 -1.02 4.87
C ILE A 31 10.69 -0.43 5.51
N PHE A 32 10.90 0.89 5.37
CA PHE A 32 12.06 1.56 5.97
C PHE A 32 12.11 1.41 7.49
N LEU A 33 10.96 1.50 8.18
CA LEU A 33 10.89 1.33 9.62
C LEU A 33 11.23 -0.11 10.04
N GLY A 34 10.73 -1.11 9.31
CA GLY A 34 11.05 -2.52 9.55
C GLY A 34 12.55 -2.78 9.39
N ILE A 35 13.14 -2.32 8.28
CA ILE A 35 14.57 -2.46 8.03
C ILE A 35 15.37 -1.75 9.13
N LYS A 36 15.04 -0.50 9.45
CA LYS A 36 15.73 0.27 10.49
C LYS A 36 15.72 -0.45 11.84
N LYS A 37 14.58 -1.05 12.23
CA LYS A 37 14.46 -1.79 13.47
C LYS A 37 15.39 -3.01 13.48
N ASN A 38 15.34 -3.83 12.44
CA ASN A 38 16.16 -5.04 12.38
C ASN A 38 17.66 -4.73 12.27
N LEU A 39 18.04 -3.63 11.62
CA LEU A 39 19.43 -3.15 11.57
C LEU A 39 19.97 -2.81 12.96
N LEU A 40 19.15 -2.18 13.81
CA LEU A 40 19.54 -1.85 15.19
C LEU A 40 19.69 -3.11 16.05
N GLU A 41 18.94 -4.18 15.76
CA GLU A 41 18.95 -5.43 16.53
C GLU A 41 20.07 -6.40 16.09
N SER A 42 20.32 -6.51 14.79
CA SER A 42 21.22 -7.53 14.20
C SER A 42 22.58 -7.00 13.74
N GLY A 43 22.70 -5.70 13.47
CA GLY A 43 23.88 -5.13 12.81
C GLY A 43 24.09 -5.58 11.36
N ALA A 44 23.11 -6.28 10.75
CA ALA A 44 23.18 -6.78 9.38
C ALA A 44 23.17 -5.64 8.35
N LYS A 45 23.31 -5.95 7.05
CA LYS A 45 23.16 -4.95 5.98
C LYS A 45 21.69 -4.83 5.57
N TRP A 46 21.29 -3.64 5.11
CA TRP A 46 19.88 -3.35 4.82
C TRP A 46 19.24 -4.29 3.78
N TYR A 47 20.03 -4.77 2.82
CA TYR A 47 19.54 -5.64 1.75
C TYR A 47 19.32 -7.09 2.23
N GLU A 48 19.99 -7.50 3.30
CA GLU A 48 19.83 -8.84 3.91
C GLU A 48 18.50 -8.91 4.69
N GLU A 49 18.02 -7.78 5.20
CA GLU A 49 16.76 -7.67 5.93
C GLU A 49 15.54 -7.41 5.04
N LEU A 50 15.75 -7.09 3.76
CA LEU A 50 14.68 -6.68 2.86
C LEU A 50 13.63 -7.79 2.68
N ASP A 51 14.05 -9.02 2.42
CA ASP A 51 13.15 -10.15 2.23
C ASP A 51 12.35 -10.48 3.49
N ARG A 52 12.99 -10.39 4.67
CA ARG A 52 12.30 -10.56 5.96
C ARG A 52 11.23 -9.51 6.17
N VAL A 53 11.55 -8.23 5.97
CA VAL A 53 10.60 -7.14 6.18
C VAL A 53 9.44 -7.22 5.18
N LEU A 54 9.73 -7.58 3.92
CA LEU A 54 8.70 -7.81 2.91
C LEU A 54 7.81 -9.01 3.27
N TRP A 55 8.39 -10.09 3.79
CA TRP A 55 7.63 -11.24 4.29
C TRP A 55 6.66 -10.82 5.39
N TYR A 56 7.15 -10.16 6.45
CA TYR A 56 6.29 -9.66 7.53
C TYR A 56 5.19 -8.74 7.01
N TYR A 57 5.50 -7.81 6.10
CA TYR A 57 4.50 -6.93 5.52
C TYR A 57 3.41 -7.71 4.77
N ARG A 58 3.78 -8.72 3.99
CA ARG A 58 2.84 -9.53 3.19
C ARG A 58 1.95 -10.43 4.05
N THR A 59 2.45 -10.92 5.18
CA THR A 59 1.74 -11.89 6.03
C THR A 59 1.05 -11.26 7.25
N THR A 60 1.29 -9.99 7.55
CA THR A 60 0.65 -9.29 8.67
C THR A 60 -0.63 -8.59 8.19
N SER A 61 -1.70 -8.70 8.98
CA SER A 61 -2.96 -8.01 8.67
C SER A 61 -2.79 -6.49 8.77
N SER A 62 -3.30 -5.78 7.78
CA SER A 62 -3.27 -4.31 7.78
C SER A 62 -4.35 -3.78 8.71
N SER A 63 -4.02 -2.83 9.58
CA SER A 63 -5.03 -2.15 10.42
C SER A 63 -6.10 -1.42 9.60
N ALA A 64 -5.80 -1.07 8.34
CA ALA A 64 -6.74 -0.37 7.47
C ALA A 64 -7.81 -1.28 6.87
N THR A 65 -7.50 -2.53 6.57
CA THR A 65 -8.41 -3.48 5.89
C THR A 65 -8.78 -4.67 6.77
N GLY A 66 -7.96 -5.00 7.76
CA GLY A 66 -8.02 -6.24 8.54
C GLY A 66 -7.48 -7.46 7.79
N GLU A 67 -7.10 -7.29 6.52
CA GLU A 67 -6.62 -8.36 5.64
C GLU A 67 -5.11 -8.29 5.45
N THR A 68 -4.48 -9.41 5.13
CA THR A 68 -3.06 -9.46 4.77
C THR A 68 -2.89 -9.09 3.28
N PRO A 69 -1.80 -8.42 2.87
CA PRO A 69 -1.53 -8.21 1.45
C PRO A 69 -1.45 -9.51 0.64
N PHE A 70 -0.96 -10.60 1.25
CA PHE A 70 -0.92 -11.90 0.60
C PHE A 70 -2.32 -12.43 0.28
N SER A 71 -3.24 -12.43 1.25
CA SER A 71 -4.61 -12.93 1.05
C SER A 71 -5.37 -12.11 0.01
N LEU A 72 -5.12 -10.81 -0.11
CA LEU A 72 -5.75 -9.98 -1.15
C LEU A 72 -5.25 -10.31 -2.57
N VAL A 73 -4.01 -10.75 -2.73
CA VAL A 73 -3.43 -11.10 -4.03
C VAL A 73 -3.79 -12.52 -4.44
N TYR A 74 -3.63 -13.47 -3.52
CA TYR A 74 -3.73 -14.90 -3.83
C TYR A 74 -5.04 -15.54 -3.37
N GLY A 75 -5.90 -14.80 -2.68
CA GLY A 75 -7.20 -15.30 -2.25
C GLY A 75 -7.24 -16.15 -0.99
N THR A 76 -6.07 -16.62 -0.57
CA THR A 76 -5.92 -17.50 0.59
C THR A 76 -4.90 -16.95 1.57
N GLU A 77 -5.03 -17.34 2.82
CA GLU A 77 -3.99 -17.13 3.82
C GLU A 77 -2.70 -17.85 3.43
N VAL A 78 -1.56 -17.26 3.81
CA VAL A 78 -0.25 -17.89 3.68
C VAL A 78 -0.18 -19.11 4.61
N VAL A 79 0.39 -20.21 4.11
CA VAL A 79 0.88 -21.28 4.97
C VAL A 79 2.22 -20.84 5.54
N LEU A 80 2.30 -20.67 6.86
CA LEU A 80 3.52 -20.18 7.50
C LEU A 80 4.59 -21.30 7.51
N PRO A 81 5.89 -20.97 7.43
CA PRO A 81 6.96 -21.98 7.51
C PRO A 81 6.85 -22.90 8.74
N LEU A 82 6.40 -22.37 9.88
CA LEU A 82 6.16 -23.18 11.09
C LEU A 82 5.09 -24.25 10.88
N GLU A 83 4.05 -23.94 10.11
CA GLU A 83 2.98 -24.87 9.76
C GLU A 83 3.41 -25.91 8.73
N MET A 84 4.56 -25.70 8.05
CA MET A 84 5.18 -26.72 7.21
C MET A 84 6.08 -27.66 8.02
N CYS A 85 6.68 -27.18 9.10
CA CYS A 85 7.53 -27.98 9.97
C CYS A 85 6.73 -28.87 10.93
N LEU A 86 5.48 -28.50 11.24
CA LEU A 86 4.58 -29.27 12.10
C LEU A 86 3.35 -29.67 11.29
N PRO A 87 2.98 -30.97 11.24
CA PRO A 87 1.80 -31.40 10.52
C PRO A 87 0.57 -30.71 11.11
N ASN A 88 -0.03 -29.81 10.34
CA ASN A 88 -1.23 -29.09 10.74
C ASN A 88 -2.48 -29.87 10.31
N ILE A 89 -3.65 -29.50 10.86
CA ILE A 89 -4.93 -30.18 10.53
C ILE A 89 -5.21 -30.13 9.01
N ARG A 90 -4.79 -29.07 8.32
CA ARG A 90 -4.96 -28.92 6.86
C ARG A 90 -4.15 -29.97 6.07
N GLN A 91 -3.00 -30.40 6.58
CA GLN A 91 -2.15 -31.42 5.98
C GLN A 91 -2.57 -32.84 6.38
N ILE A 92 -2.91 -33.06 7.66
CA ILE A 92 -3.25 -34.39 8.18
C ILE A 92 -4.56 -34.91 7.56
N GLY A 93 -5.54 -34.04 7.34
CA GLY A 93 -6.83 -34.38 6.71
C GLY A 93 -6.93 -34.01 5.24
N PHE A 94 -5.81 -33.93 4.52
CA PHE A 94 -5.82 -33.53 3.12
C PHE A 94 -6.45 -34.60 2.23
N GLU A 95 -7.60 -34.27 1.65
CA GLU A 95 -8.25 -35.06 0.60
C GLU A 95 -8.43 -34.20 -0.65
N GLU A 96 -7.80 -34.61 -1.76
CA GLU A 96 -7.69 -33.80 -2.98
C GLU A 96 -9.07 -33.36 -3.53
N TYR A 97 -10.05 -34.27 -3.55
CA TYR A 97 -11.39 -33.98 -4.04
C TYR A 97 -12.10 -32.89 -3.20
N HIS A 98 -12.07 -33.03 -1.88
CA HIS A 98 -12.68 -32.05 -0.97
C HIS A 98 -11.92 -30.73 -0.96
N ASN A 99 -10.59 -30.75 -1.05
CA ASN A 99 -9.77 -29.55 -1.14
C ASN A 99 -10.06 -28.79 -2.44
N ASN A 100 -10.12 -29.47 -3.59
CA ASN A 100 -10.45 -28.85 -4.87
C ASN A 100 -11.85 -28.24 -4.89
N THR A 101 -12.82 -28.91 -4.25
CA THR A 101 -14.19 -28.36 -4.12
C THR A 101 -14.18 -27.11 -3.24
N ARG A 102 -13.53 -27.18 -2.07
CA ARG A 102 -13.39 -26.05 -1.15
C ARG A 102 -12.65 -24.87 -1.77
N MET A 103 -11.60 -25.11 -2.56
CA MET A 103 -10.88 -24.06 -3.28
C MET A 103 -11.77 -23.34 -4.29
N ARG A 104 -12.73 -24.04 -4.92
CA ARG A 104 -13.71 -23.40 -5.80
C ARG A 104 -14.69 -22.52 -5.04
N GLU A 105 -15.21 -23.00 -3.92
CA GLU A 105 -16.10 -22.22 -3.04
C GLU A 105 -15.39 -21.01 -2.41
N LEU A 106 -14.10 -21.13 -2.13
CA LEU A 106 -13.28 -20.05 -1.59
C LEU A 106 -13.09 -18.88 -2.57
N PHE A 107 -13.15 -19.11 -3.89
CA PHE A 107 -13.03 -18.02 -4.87
C PHE A 107 -14.14 -16.97 -4.72
N ASP A 108 -15.38 -17.42 -4.50
CA ASP A 108 -16.51 -16.49 -4.29
C ASP A 108 -16.35 -15.70 -2.98
N LEU A 109 -15.91 -16.38 -1.90
CA LEU A 109 -15.61 -15.72 -0.62
C LEU A 109 -14.41 -14.76 -0.71
N GLU A 110 -13.46 -15.04 -1.57
CA GLU A 110 -12.26 -14.24 -1.81
C GLU A 110 -12.62 -12.91 -2.48
N ASP A 111 -13.49 -12.92 -3.48
CA ASP A 111 -13.99 -11.71 -4.12
C ASP A 111 -14.79 -10.85 -3.13
N GLU A 112 -15.62 -11.48 -2.28
CA GLU A 112 -16.24 -10.77 -1.15
C GLU A 112 -15.21 -10.19 -0.17
N GLY A 113 -14.11 -10.90 0.09
CA GLY A 113 -12.99 -10.44 0.92
C GLY A 113 -12.34 -9.18 0.36
N ARG A 114 -12.04 -9.16 -0.94
CA ARG A 114 -11.50 -7.99 -1.65
C ARG A 114 -12.47 -6.82 -1.61
N ASP A 115 -13.75 -7.06 -1.87
CA ASP A 115 -14.78 -6.02 -1.83
C ASP A 115 -14.92 -5.40 -0.44
N ARG A 116 -14.90 -6.23 0.62
CA ARG A 116 -14.86 -5.75 2.00
C ARG A 116 -13.61 -4.92 2.29
N ALA A 117 -12.43 -5.35 1.82
CA ALA A 117 -11.19 -4.61 2.00
C ALA A 117 -11.23 -3.25 1.27
N ILE A 118 -11.75 -3.21 0.04
CA ILE A 118 -11.94 -1.98 -0.74
C ILE A 118 -12.90 -1.04 -0.02
N ALA A 119 -14.03 -1.55 0.49
CA ALA A 119 -15.02 -0.77 1.23
C ALA A 119 -14.41 -0.16 2.50
N LYS A 120 -13.66 -0.94 3.29
CA LYS A 120 -12.94 -0.44 4.48
C LYS A 120 -11.89 0.60 4.11
N MET A 121 -11.09 0.36 3.08
CA MET A 121 -10.08 1.31 2.63
C MET A 121 -10.70 2.63 2.17
N LYS A 122 -11.81 2.57 1.43
CA LYS A 122 -12.58 3.75 1.01
C LYS A 122 -13.12 4.52 2.22
N LYS A 123 -13.70 3.83 3.20
CA LYS A 123 -14.19 4.43 4.45
C LYS A 123 -13.06 5.13 5.23
N ASN A 124 -11.91 4.47 5.38
CA ASN A 124 -10.74 5.04 6.06
C ASN A 124 -10.19 6.26 5.31
N LYS A 125 -10.06 6.19 3.98
CA LYS A 125 -9.63 7.32 3.16
C LYS A 125 -10.58 8.52 3.28
N GLN A 126 -11.89 8.27 3.31
CA GLN A 126 -12.89 9.32 3.53
C GLN A 126 -12.81 9.93 4.92
N ALA A 127 -12.67 9.11 5.97
CA ALA A 127 -12.52 9.61 7.34
C ALA A 127 -11.26 10.49 7.48
N MET A 128 -10.14 10.05 6.92
CA MET A 128 -8.89 10.79 6.90
C MET A 128 -9.03 12.11 6.13
N ALA A 129 -9.66 12.08 4.94
CA ALA A 129 -9.93 13.28 4.16
C ALA A 129 -10.83 14.27 4.91
N ARG A 130 -11.87 13.81 5.61
CA ARG A 130 -12.73 14.67 6.44
C ARG A 130 -11.95 15.32 7.57
N PHE A 131 -11.06 14.58 8.23
CA PHE A 131 -10.21 15.10 9.30
C PHE A 131 -9.28 16.21 8.79
N TYR A 132 -8.51 15.95 7.72
CA TYR A 132 -7.58 16.93 7.17
C TYR A 132 -8.30 18.14 6.55
N ASN A 133 -9.43 17.92 5.86
CA ASN A 133 -10.15 18.98 5.17
C ASN A 133 -11.13 19.75 6.08
N ARG A 134 -11.21 19.43 7.38
CA ARG A 134 -12.16 20.06 8.31
C ARG A 134 -12.08 21.59 8.35
N ARG A 135 -10.90 22.16 8.11
CA ARG A 135 -10.67 23.61 8.11
C ARG A 135 -10.49 24.20 6.70
N VAL A 136 -10.58 23.37 5.66
CA VAL A 136 -10.39 23.81 4.28
C VAL A 136 -11.68 24.47 3.80
N LYS A 137 -11.57 25.74 3.37
CA LYS A 137 -12.66 26.43 2.67
C LYS A 137 -12.58 26.07 1.19
N ASN A 138 -13.53 25.27 0.71
CA ASN A 138 -13.59 24.91 -0.71
C ASN A 138 -13.77 26.16 -1.57
N ARG A 139 -12.91 26.30 -2.59
CA ARG A 139 -13.02 27.32 -3.63
C ARG A 139 -13.07 26.63 -4.98
N GLN A 140 -13.99 27.04 -5.83
CA GLN A 140 -14.07 26.57 -7.21
C GLN A 140 -13.30 27.52 -8.11
N PHE A 141 -12.54 26.98 -9.06
CA PHE A 141 -11.78 27.74 -10.05
C PHE A 141 -12.34 27.43 -11.44
N VAL A 142 -12.47 28.47 -12.25
CA VAL A 142 -12.91 28.38 -13.65
C VAL A 142 -11.75 28.84 -14.54
N ALA A 143 -11.70 28.34 -15.78
CA ALA A 143 -10.72 28.80 -16.76
C ALA A 143 -10.77 30.33 -16.88
N GLY A 144 -9.60 30.97 -16.80
CA GLY A 144 -9.46 32.44 -16.77
C GLY A 144 -9.26 33.04 -15.37
N HIS A 145 -9.49 32.30 -14.28
CA HIS A 145 -9.15 32.77 -12.94
C HIS A 145 -7.63 32.80 -12.73
N LEU A 146 -7.13 33.91 -12.19
CA LEU A 146 -5.74 34.03 -11.75
C LEU A 146 -5.58 33.34 -10.39
N VAL A 147 -4.62 32.43 -10.30
CA VAL A 147 -4.31 31.68 -9.07
C VAL A 147 -2.83 31.82 -8.72
N LEU A 148 -2.54 31.95 -7.43
CA LEU A 148 -1.17 31.97 -6.94
C LEU A 148 -0.62 30.54 -6.91
N ARG A 149 0.53 30.35 -7.55
CA ARG A 149 1.25 29.07 -7.55
C ARG A 149 2.46 29.15 -6.63
N MET A 150 2.64 28.14 -5.81
CA MET A 150 3.81 28.05 -4.92
C MET A 150 5.09 27.82 -5.74
N ILE A 151 6.05 28.75 -5.66
CA ILE A 151 7.26 28.77 -6.49
C ILE A 151 8.23 27.63 -6.12
N LYS A 152 8.26 27.22 -4.85
CA LYS A 152 9.05 26.07 -4.35
C LYS A 152 8.80 24.78 -5.16
N ALA A 153 7.63 24.67 -5.80
CA ALA A 153 7.23 23.54 -6.62
C ALA A 153 7.86 23.46 -8.01
N THR A 154 8.57 24.51 -8.47
CA THR A 154 8.94 24.62 -9.89
C THR A 154 10.35 25.13 -10.12
N ARG A 155 10.90 25.96 -9.20
CA ARG A 155 12.27 26.50 -9.28
C ARG A 155 12.96 26.43 -7.93
N ALA A 156 13.37 25.23 -7.53
CA ALA A 156 14.03 25.00 -6.24
C ALA A 156 15.40 25.73 -6.09
N LYS A 157 16.03 26.15 -7.21
CA LYS A 157 17.36 26.80 -7.20
C LYS A 157 17.35 28.31 -6.94
N ASP A 158 16.22 29.00 -7.12
CA ASP A 158 16.16 30.46 -7.02
C ASP A 158 15.63 30.97 -5.67
N VAL A 159 15.37 30.07 -4.70
CA VAL A 159 14.70 30.42 -3.43
C VAL A 159 15.68 31.11 -2.45
N ASN A 160 15.92 32.40 -2.65
CA ASN A 160 16.64 33.24 -1.70
C ASN A 160 15.71 33.81 -0.62
N LYS A 161 16.28 34.24 0.51
CA LYS A 161 15.58 34.82 1.69
C LYS A 161 14.65 36.01 1.35
N LEU A 162 14.84 36.65 0.18
CA LEU A 162 14.10 37.83 -0.28
C LEU A 162 12.97 37.53 -1.26
N ASN A 163 12.75 36.27 -1.63
CA ASN A 163 11.63 35.92 -2.51
C ASN A 163 10.28 36.00 -1.77
N PRO A 164 9.18 36.28 -2.49
CA PRO A 164 7.85 36.23 -1.92
C PRO A 164 7.59 34.87 -1.26
N LYS A 165 7.12 34.88 -0.01
CA LYS A 165 6.80 33.67 0.76
C LYS A 165 5.49 33.05 0.32
#